data_AF-A0AA49IHI0-F1
#
_entry.id   AF-A0AA49IHI0-F1
#
_cell.length_a   1.000
_cell.length_b   1.000
_cell.length_c   1.000
_cell.angle_alpha   90.00
_cell.angle_beta   90.00
_cell.angle_gamma   90.00
#
_symmetry.space_group_name_H-M   'P 1'
#
loop_
_entity.id
_entity.type
_entity.pdbx_description
1 polymer ?
#
loop_
_entity_poly.entity_id
_entity_poly.type
_entity_poly.pdbx_seq_one_letter_code
_entity_poly.pdbx_strand_id
1 'polypeptide(L)'
;MTELEKQREAWERLENNLKKVLSIPWEEFDSPDSGKIPRELDKVHVLHRDIYKYPIIVSKNPDVQNGRMKHPSLYLNNGLTALAIGYGEVISKKVQGSPEEDSERKEATIKDESAPRFVSAILDYLHGTIAFQDGELFVINSHQLIKLSNTALGKRYKTSKKSLFQADDVMSILKFIHSKLDIQPVKTIKTTVIAGTDFQIDFKQRKLSKDTLPKNDECYFKYFEGQNYESVAALTVTYAQFLSEVTDDSDSLHNASLQPAYQMLVACGLMKKDKFFVSKSRERTGKGLRNGIISSLFDTKTVNLNELSNKATGAMAWANLDAKEMYLATESAGLDRQLEVMLKIIATETVAQGRKQGRDYSEVDLSGILSIDTNEKVFFSSGMKSRAVNIAFKDRPVDETDEERKAWFDPYAKPLTENKISGGLSALLHSFLFWKSQAFRFNFKQVEMNNFTGDDAQFDDVQIYVMDKMIAGDDVVLITNNDELKQLFKETYTGSSRQIDRKNALDEIGTAERKSQVIHPLNPGRKSIRHIRKINPKRFQKASTAYMEQIMEDAKFINDP
;
A
#
# COMPACT_ATOMS: atom_id res chain seq x y z
N MET A 1 0.06 -40.74 -6.54
CA MET A 1 1.25 -40.27 -7.27
C MET A 1 2.43 -40.21 -6.32
N THR A 2 3.48 -40.97 -6.58
CA THR A 2 4.70 -41.02 -5.77
C THR A 2 5.53 -39.74 -5.94
N GLU A 3 6.48 -39.45 -5.04
CA GLU A 3 7.38 -38.29 -5.16
C GLU A 3 8.21 -38.32 -6.46
N LEU A 4 8.59 -39.52 -6.91
CA LEU A 4 9.35 -39.75 -8.13
C LEU A 4 8.52 -39.44 -9.38
N GLU A 5 7.23 -39.82 -9.40
CA GLU A 5 6.32 -39.49 -10.50
C GLU A 5 6.15 -37.97 -10.64
N LYS A 6 5.96 -37.26 -9.52
CA LYS A 6 5.88 -35.78 -9.52
C LYS A 6 7.15 -35.12 -10.05
N GLN A 7 8.32 -35.64 -9.66
CA GLN A 7 9.61 -35.13 -10.17
C GLN A 7 9.78 -35.39 -11.66
N ARG A 8 9.37 -36.56 -12.14
CA ARG A 8 9.40 -36.91 -13.56
C ARG A 8 8.49 -36.02 -14.40
N GLU A 9 7.24 -35.80 -13.97
CA GLU A 9 6.33 -34.88 -14.64
C GLU A 9 6.89 -33.45 -14.71
N ALA A 10 7.56 -33.00 -13.64
CA ALA A 10 8.20 -31.69 -13.62
C ALA A 10 9.39 -31.59 -14.61
N TRP A 11 10.22 -32.64 -14.73
CA TRP A 11 11.28 -32.69 -15.75
C TRP A 11 10.69 -32.63 -17.15
N GLU A 12 9.74 -33.50 -17.45
CA GLU A 12 9.10 -33.58 -18.78
C GLU A 12 8.43 -32.25 -19.15
N ARG A 13 7.76 -31.59 -18.19
CA ARG A 13 7.18 -30.26 -18.39
C ARG A 13 8.25 -29.21 -18.72
N LEU A 14 9.33 -29.13 -17.94
CA LEU A 14 10.39 -28.14 -18.18
C LEU A 14 11.11 -28.39 -19.51
N GLU A 15 11.43 -29.64 -19.84
CA GLU A 15 12.05 -29.99 -21.12
C GLU A 15 11.16 -29.66 -22.30
N ASN A 16 9.86 -29.95 -22.20
CA ASN A 16 8.91 -29.62 -23.26
C ASN A 16 8.75 -28.10 -23.41
N ASN A 17 8.69 -27.36 -22.31
CA ASN A 17 8.66 -25.90 -22.34
C ASN A 17 9.95 -25.32 -22.94
N LEU A 18 11.12 -25.84 -22.58
CA LEU A 18 12.40 -25.40 -23.13
C LEU A 18 12.48 -25.63 -24.65
N LYS A 19 12.06 -26.82 -25.13
CA LYS A 19 11.97 -27.11 -26.57
C LYS A 19 11.06 -26.12 -27.30
N LYS A 20 9.88 -25.84 -26.74
CA LYS A 20 8.93 -24.86 -27.31
C LYS A 20 9.51 -23.45 -27.37
N VAL A 21 10.20 -23.01 -26.32
CA VAL A 21 10.85 -21.68 -26.26
C VAL A 21 11.98 -21.55 -27.28
N LEU A 22 12.75 -22.62 -27.51
CA LEU A 22 13.78 -22.60 -28.55
C LEU A 22 13.19 -22.46 -29.97
N SER A 23 11.94 -22.89 -30.17
CA SER A 23 11.24 -22.85 -31.46
C SER A 23 10.40 -21.59 -31.73
N ILE A 24 10.35 -20.62 -30.81
CA ILE A 24 9.60 -19.37 -31.06
C ILE A 24 10.35 -18.48 -32.07
N PRO A 25 9.65 -17.60 -32.82
CA PRO A 25 10.28 -16.73 -33.82
C PRO A 25 11.05 -15.58 -33.15
N TRP A 26 12.26 -15.84 -32.68
CA TRP A 26 13.10 -14.86 -31.97
C TRP A 26 13.46 -13.65 -32.83
N GLU A 27 13.39 -13.75 -34.15
CA GLU A 27 13.50 -12.65 -35.11
C GLU A 27 12.42 -11.58 -34.96
N GLU A 28 11.26 -11.91 -34.37
CA GLU A 28 10.19 -10.95 -34.07
C GLU A 28 10.42 -10.19 -32.76
N PHE A 29 11.39 -10.61 -31.94
CA PHE A 29 11.72 -9.91 -30.71
C PHE A 29 12.60 -8.70 -31.02
N ASP A 30 12.08 -7.51 -30.73
CA ASP A 30 12.72 -6.22 -31.02
C ASP A 30 13.95 -5.96 -30.12
N SER A 31 15.05 -6.65 -30.44
CA SER A 31 16.35 -6.49 -29.79
C SER A 31 17.48 -6.92 -30.73
N PRO A 32 18.57 -6.14 -30.85
CA PRO A 32 19.75 -6.53 -31.62
C PRO A 32 20.40 -7.83 -31.15
N ASP A 33 20.17 -8.22 -29.90
CA ASP A 33 20.75 -9.41 -29.27
C ASP A 33 19.77 -10.61 -29.24
N SER A 34 18.63 -10.53 -29.93
CA SER A 34 17.58 -11.57 -29.92
C SER A 34 18.12 -12.97 -30.27
N GLY A 35 19.01 -13.07 -31.26
CA GLY A 35 19.63 -14.33 -31.68
C GLY A 35 20.57 -14.98 -30.64
N LYS A 36 20.98 -14.25 -29.59
CA LYS A 36 21.78 -14.81 -28.48
C LYS A 36 20.92 -15.57 -27.47
N ILE A 37 19.64 -15.22 -27.34
CA ILE A 37 18.71 -15.83 -26.37
C ILE A 37 18.56 -17.33 -26.60
N PRO A 38 18.16 -17.83 -27.78
CA PRO A 38 18.02 -19.26 -28.02
C PRO A 38 19.36 -19.99 -27.91
N ARG A 39 20.48 -19.37 -28.31
CA ARG A 39 21.82 -19.96 -28.20
C ARG A 39 22.24 -20.24 -26.76
N GLU A 40 21.96 -19.32 -25.84
CA GLU A 40 22.26 -19.52 -24.42
C GLU A 40 21.26 -20.48 -23.75
N LEU A 41 20.01 -20.55 -24.23
CA LEU A 41 19.04 -21.53 -23.75
C LEU A 41 19.35 -22.97 -24.20
N ASP A 42 19.97 -23.16 -25.37
CA ASP A 42 20.37 -24.48 -25.88
C ASP A 42 21.47 -25.15 -25.03
N LYS A 43 22.20 -24.34 -24.25
CA LYS A 43 23.20 -24.81 -23.26
C LYS A 43 22.58 -25.32 -21.96
N VAL A 44 21.25 -25.28 -21.81
CA VAL A 44 20.55 -25.71 -20.60
C VAL A 44 20.21 -27.20 -20.67
N HIS A 45 20.63 -27.95 -19.65
CA HIS A 45 20.35 -29.37 -19.50
C HIS A 45 19.56 -29.63 -18.22
N VAL A 46 18.35 -30.16 -18.35
CA VAL A 46 17.55 -30.60 -17.21
C VAL A 46 18.16 -31.90 -16.67
N LEU A 47 18.63 -31.88 -15.42
CA LEU A 47 19.29 -33.05 -14.83
C LEU A 47 18.24 -33.96 -14.19
N HIS A 48 18.14 -35.18 -14.73
CA HIS A 48 17.31 -36.24 -14.18
C HIS A 48 17.97 -36.79 -12.91
N ARG A 49 17.24 -37.55 -12.09
CA ARG A 49 17.81 -38.27 -10.95
C ARG A 49 17.84 -39.77 -11.24
N ASP A 50 18.96 -40.43 -10.93
CA ASP A 50 19.03 -41.89 -10.93
C ASP A 50 18.31 -42.48 -9.70
N ILE A 51 18.27 -43.82 -9.61
CA ILE A 51 17.67 -44.56 -8.48
C ILE A 51 18.29 -44.21 -7.11
N TYR A 52 19.50 -43.61 -7.10
CA TYR A 52 20.21 -43.15 -5.91
C TYR A 52 20.08 -41.64 -5.68
N LYS A 53 19.19 -40.98 -6.43
CA LYS A 53 18.91 -39.54 -6.38
C LYS A 53 20.06 -38.63 -6.84
N TYR A 54 21.05 -39.16 -7.56
CA TYR A 54 22.13 -38.34 -8.12
C TYR A 54 21.70 -37.66 -9.43
N PRO A 55 22.04 -36.37 -9.64
CA PRO A 55 21.82 -35.70 -10.91
C PRO A 55 22.60 -36.37 -12.06
N ILE A 56 21.90 -36.77 -13.11
CA ILE A 56 22.46 -37.40 -14.30
C ILE A 56 22.25 -36.52 -15.54
N ILE A 57 23.29 -36.49 -16.38
CA ILE A 57 23.29 -35.89 -17.71
C ILE A 57 22.87 -36.98 -18.68
N VAL A 58 21.71 -36.81 -19.33
CA VAL A 58 21.22 -37.78 -20.31
C VAL A 58 21.91 -37.52 -21.65
N SER A 59 22.67 -38.49 -22.13
CA SER A 59 23.29 -38.41 -23.45
C SER A 59 22.25 -38.73 -24.53
N LYS A 60 22.21 -37.89 -25.58
CA LYS A 60 21.45 -38.20 -26.81
C LYS A 60 22.25 -39.06 -27.79
N ASN A 61 23.55 -39.23 -27.56
CA ASN A 61 24.41 -40.06 -28.41
C ASN A 61 24.45 -41.49 -27.84
N PRO A 62 24.04 -42.52 -28.63
CA PRO A 62 24.03 -43.90 -28.17
C PRO A 62 25.42 -44.45 -27.81
N ASP A 63 26.50 -43.87 -28.35
CA ASP A 63 27.88 -44.27 -28.07
C ASP A 63 28.47 -43.62 -26.81
N VAL A 64 27.70 -42.77 -26.12
CA VAL A 64 28.12 -42.04 -24.92
C VAL A 64 27.14 -42.34 -23.79
N GLN A 65 27.65 -42.90 -22.70
CA GLN A 65 26.84 -43.21 -21.52
C GLN A 65 26.42 -41.92 -20.78
N ASN A 66 25.31 -42.02 -20.04
CA ASN A 66 24.87 -40.95 -19.14
C ASN A 66 25.95 -40.69 -18.11
N GLY A 67 26.36 -39.43 -17.94
CA GLY A 67 27.31 -39.07 -16.89
C GLY A 67 26.62 -38.53 -15.66
N ARG A 68 27.34 -38.52 -14.54
CA ARG A 68 26.87 -37.96 -13.26
C ARG A 68 27.43 -36.56 -13.05
N MET A 69 26.59 -35.63 -12.62
CA MET A 69 27.00 -34.27 -12.27
C MET A 69 26.93 -34.09 -10.75
N LYS A 70 28.09 -33.92 -10.11
CA LYS A 70 28.17 -33.70 -8.66
C LYS A 70 27.66 -32.31 -8.24
N HIS A 71 27.88 -31.30 -9.07
CA HIS A 71 27.57 -29.90 -8.77
C HIS A 71 26.74 -29.29 -9.90
N PRO A 72 25.40 -29.39 -9.84
CA PRO A 72 24.52 -28.66 -10.76
C PRO A 72 24.82 -27.17 -10.78
N SER A 73 24.73 -26.56 -11.96
CA SER A 73 24.99 -25.13 -12.15
C SER A 73 23.90 -24.26 -11.54
N LEU A 74 22.64 -24.71 -11.57
CA LEU A 74 21.47 -23.99 -11.05
C LEU A 74 20.47 -24.96 -10.39
N TYR A 75 19.66 -24.43 -9.48
CA TYR A 75 18.52 -25.13 -8.89
C TYR A 75 17.26 -24.29 -9.06
N LEU A 76 16.20 -24.91 -9.59
CA LEU A 76 14.88 -24.31 -9.73
C LEU A 76 13.96 -24.87 -8.66
N ASN A 77 13.14 -24.03 -8.04
CA ASN A 77 12.18 -24.46 -7.02
C ASN A 77 10.90 -23.62 -7.12
N ASN A 78 9.79 -24.29 -7.45
CA ASN A 78 8.47 -23.69 -7.60
C ASN A 78 7.54 -23.98 -6.40
N GLY A 79 8.08 -24.49 -5.29
CA GLY A 79 7.35 -24.83 -4.07
C GLY A 79 6.63 -26.18 -4.10
N LEU A 80 6.50 -26.81 -5.27
CA LEU A 80 5.95 -28.16 -5.42
C LEU A 80 7.05 -29.17 -5.80
N THR A 81 7.97 -28.75 -6.67
CA THR A 81 9.08 -29.54 -7.18
C THR A 81 10.36 -28.71 -7.21
N ALA A 82 11.49 -29.41 -7.07
CA ALA A 82 12.82 -28.82 -7.18
C ALA A 82 13.64 -29.58 -8.22
N LEU A 83 14.20 -28.86 -9.19
CA LEU A 83 14.94 -29.42 -10.32
C LEU A 83 16.38 -28.91 -10.31
N ALA A 84 17.31 -29.79 -10.65
CA ALA A 84 18.71 -29.46 -10.85
C ALA A 84 18.97 -29.23 -12.34
N ILE A 85 19.77 -28.21 -12.64
CA ILE A 85 20.06 -27.78 -14.02
C ILE A 85 21.58 -27.72 -14.21
N GLY A 86 22.05 -28.31 -15.30
CA GLY A 86 23.42 -28.13 -15.80
C GLY A 86 23.43 -27.06 -16.88
N TYR A 87 24.44 -26.19 -16.85
CA TYR A 87 24.63 -25.14 -17.86
C TYR A 87 26.00 -25.26 -18.52
N GLY A 88 25.99 -25.43 -19.84
CA GLY A 88 27.21 -25.47 -20.66
C GLY A 88 27.12 -26.46 -21.82
N GLU A 89 28.23 -26.63 -22.51
CA GLU A 89 28.33 -27.58 -23.62
C GLU A 89 28.49 -29.02 -23.12
N VAL A 90 27.74 -29.95 -23.69
CA VAL A 90 27.91 -31.38 -23.41
C VAL A 90 29.10 -31.89 -24.22
N ILE A 91 30.09 -32.45 -23.52
CA ILE A 91 31.27 -33.07 -24.10
C ILE A 91 31.37 -34.53 -23.65
N SER A 92 32.08 -35.36 -24.41
CA SER A 92 32.37 -36.74 -24.02
C SER A 92 33.70 -36.83 -23.26
N LYS A 93 33.70 -37.41 -22.07
CA LYS A 93 34.92 -37.72 -21.31
C LYS A 93 35.22 -39.21 -21.40
N LYS A 94 36.49 -39.56 -21.65
CA LYS A 94 36.95 -40.95 -21.55
C LYS A 94 37.03 -41.37 -20.08
N VAL A 95 36.46 -42.53 -19.76
CA VAL A 95 36.50 -43.15 -18.44
C VAL A 95 37.08 -44.56 -18.61
N GLN A 96 38.09 -44.89 -17.81
CA GLN A 96 38.63 -46.26 -17.78
C GLN A 96 37.58 -47.19 -17.18
N GLY A 97 37.32 -48.32 -17.86
CA GLY A 97 36.49 -49.38 -17.33
C GLY A 97 37.10 -50.01 -16.08
N SER A 98 36.30 -50.82 -15.37
CA SER A 98 36.81 -51.72 -14.34
C SER A 98 37.94 -52.60 -14.91
N PRO A 99 38.92 -53.03 -14.11
CA PRO A 99 40.12 -53.76 -14.58
C PRO A 99 39.85 -55.07 -15.35
N GLU A 100 38.59 -55.51 -15.44
CA GLU A 100 38.14 -56.70 -16.16
C GLU A 100 37.54 -56.40 -17.55
N GLU A 101 37.30 -55.14 -17.90
CA GLU A 101 36.75 -54.73 -19.21
C GLU A 101 37.73 -53.77 -19.92
N ASP A 102 38.48 -54.30 -20.88
CA ASP A 102 39.48 -53.57 -21.69
C ASP A 102 38.84 -52.62 -22.74
N SER A 103 37.61 -52.14 -22.48
CA SER A 103 36.86 -51.27 -23.37
C SER A 103 36.90 -49.82 -22.87
N GLU A 104 37.44 -48.90 -23.68
CA GLU A 104 37.31 -47.46 -23.43
C GLU A 104 35.82 -47.06 -23.41
N ARG A 105 35.35 -46.50 -22.30
CA ARG A 105 33.98 -45.97 -22.19
C ARG A 105 33.99 -44.45 -22.27
N LYS A 106 32.98 -43.88 -22.94
CA LYS A 106 32.75 -42.43 -23.00
C LYS A 106 31.52 -42.09 -22.17
N GLU A 107 31.65 -41.13 -21.26
CA GLU A 107 30.54 -40.59 -20.48
C GLU A 107 30.28 -39.12 -20.84
N ALA A 108 29.01 -38.71 -20.80
CA ALA A 108 28.62 -37.32 -21.03
C ALA A 108 28.98 -36.44 -19.82
N THR A 109 29.67 -35.34 -20.04
CA THR A 109 29.92 -34.32 -19.00
C THR A 109 29.60 -32.95 -19.55
N ILE A 110 29.23 -32.03 -18.67
CA ILE A 110 29.03 -30.62 -19.03
C ILE A 110 30.35 -29.88 -18.79
N LYS A 111 30.76 -29.09 -19.77
CA LYS A 111 31.82 -28.09 -19.60
C LYS A 111 31.20 -26.88 -18.90
N ASP A 112 31.49 -26.73 -17.61
CA ASP A 112 30.86 -25.70 -16.78
C ASP A 112 31.08 -24.29 -17.32
N GLU A 113 29.97 -23.58 -17.52
CA GLU A 113 29.93 -22.17 -17.89
C GLU A 113 29.09 -21.38 -16.88
N SER A 114 29.39 -20.08 -16.73
CA SER A 114 28.56 -19.20 -15.93
C SER A 114 27.32 -18.78 -16.71
N ALA A 115 26.15 -19.32 -16.35
CA ALA A 115 24.88 -18.96 -16.98
C ALA A 115 24.62 -17.44 -16.95
N PRO A 116 24.27 -16.80 -18.08
CA PRO A 116 23.80 -15.43 -18.09
C PRO A 116 22.58 -15.25 -17.18
N ARG A 117 22.47 -14.08 -16.55
CA ARG A 117 21.44 -13.82 -15.52
C ARG A 117 20.00 -13.97 -16.03
N PHE A 118 19.74 -13.64 -17.29
CA PHE A 118 18.41 -13.76 -17.89
C PHE A 118 17.97 -15.22 -18.07
N VAL A 119 18.91 -16.17 -18.24
CA VAL A 119 18.60 -17.60 -18.39
C VAL A 119 17.88 -18.10 -17.15
N SER A 120 18.34 -17.74 -15.95
CA SER A 120 17.66 -18.12 -14.70
C SER A 120 16.22 -17.58 -14.62
N ALA A 121 15.97 -16.37 -15.12
CA ALA A 121 14.63 -15.79 -15.14
C ALA A 121 13.69 -16.52 -16.11
N ILE A 122 14.18 -16.84 -17.31
CA ILE A 122 13.44 -17.65 -18.28
C ILE A 122 13.13 -19.02 -17.68
N LEU A 123 14.13 -19.72 -17.12
CA LEU A 123 13.92 -21.04 -16.53
C LEU A 123 12.94 -21.05 -15.36
N ASP A 124 12.99 -20.03 -14.50
CA ASP A 124 11.99 -19.84 -13.45
C ASP A 124 10.58 -19.68 -14.03
N TYR A 125 10.43 -18.99 -15.16
CA TYR A 125 9.14 -18.85 -15.84
C TYR A 125 8.68 -20.18 -16.48
N LEU A 126 9.57 -20.90 -17.17
CA LEU A 126 9.25 -22.19 -17.79
C LEU A 126 8.91 -23.29 -16.79
N HIS A 127 9.57 -23.27 -15.63
CA HIS A 127 9.33 -24.20 -14.52
C HIS A 127 8.09 -23.81 -13.69
N GLY A 128 7.59 -22.58 -13.84
CA GLY A 128 6.47 -22.04 -13.06
C GLY A 128 6.85 -21.57 -11.66
N THR A 129 8.12 -21.24 -11.40
CA THR A 129 8.52 -20.49 -10.21
C THR A 129 7.96 -19.06 -10.26
N ILE A 130 7.90 -18.47 -11.45
CA ILE A 130 7.26 -17.18 -11.72
C ILE A 130 6.21 -17.34 -12.82
N ALA A 131 5.18 -16.50 -12.82
CA ALA A 131 4.10 -16.54 -13.82
C ALA A 131 3.45 -15.18 -14.01
N PHE A 132 2.88 -14.96 -15.19
CA PHE A 132 2.05 -13.79 -15.47
C PHE A 132 0.60 -14.04 -15.04
N GLN A 133 -0.01 -13.02 -14.45
CA GLN A 133 -1.45 -12.97 -14.16
C GLN A 133 -1.91 -11.54 -14.38
N ASP A 134 -2.96 -11.34 -15.18
CA ASP A 134 -3.53 -10.02 -15.49
C ASP A 134 -2.50 -8.98 -15.98
N GLY A 135 -1.48 -9.45 -16.73
CA GLY A 135 -0.40 -8.62 -17.29
C GLY A 135 0.76 -8.32 -16.32
N GLU A 136 0.66 -8.75 -15.06
CA GLU A 136 1.69 -8.57 -14.04
C GLU A 136 2.46 -9.87 -13.77
N LEU A 137 3.73 -9.76 -13.40
CA LEU A 137 4.60 -10.91 -13.13
C LEU A 137 4.69 -11.17 -11.61
N PHE A 138 4.51 -12.43 -11.21
CA PHE A 138 4.56 -12.84 -9.81
C PHE A 138 5.53 -13.99 -9.58
N VAL A 139 6.19 -14.02 -8.43
CA VAL A 139 6.78 -15.25 -7.87
C VAL A 139 5.67 -16.04 -7.18
N ILE A 140 5.58 -17.34 -7.50
CA ILE A 140 4.51 -18.23 -7.05
C ILE A 140 5.04 -19.49 -6.34
N ASN A 141 6.29 -19.48 -5.90
CA ASN A 141 6.91 -20.65 -5.28
C ASN A 141 6.60 -20.84 -3.79
N SER A 142 5.87 -19.91 -3.18
CA SER A 142 5.36 -20.02 -1.81
C SER A 142 3.82 -20.06 -1.80
N HIS A 143 3.19 -19.95 -0.63
CA HIS A 143 1.74 -19.71 -0.53
C HIS A 143 1.37 -18.23 -0.74
N GLN A 144 2.34 -17.31 -0.72
CA GLN A 144 2.11 -15.88 -0.96
C GLN A 144 2.70 -15.43 -2.29
N LEU A 145 1.92 -14.63 -3.03
CA LEU A 145 2.34 -13.95 -4.24
C LEU A 145 3.34 -12.85 -3.92
N ILE A 146 4.38 -12.73 -4.75
CA ILE A 146 5.31 -11.60 -4.71
C ILE A 146 5.35 -10.97 -6.11
N LYS A 147 4.78 -9.78 -6.24
CA LYS A 147 4.82 -9.01 -7.49
C LYS A 147 6.27 -8.64 -7.85
N LEU A 148 6.65 -8.85 -9.10
CA LEU A 148 7.97 -8.51 -9.63
C LEU A 148 7.88 -7.29 -10.56
N SER A 149 8.08 -6.09 -10.00
CA SER A 149 8.41 -4.90 -10.81
C SER A 149 9.77 -5.07 -11.49
N ASN A 150 10.10 -4.22 -12.48
CA ASN A 150 11.43 -4.26 -13.12
C ASN A 150 12.56 -4.11 -12.10
N THR A 151 12.37 -3.24 -11.10
CA THR A 151 13.30 -3.12 -9.97
C THR A 151 13.46 -4.44 -9.20
N ALA A 152 12.34 -5.08 -8.83
CA ALA A 152 12.36 -6.32 -8.06
C ALA A 152 12.96 -7.49 -8.87
N LEU A 153 12.63 -7.57 -10.15
CA LEU A 153 13.19 -8.52 -11.11
C LEU A 153 14.71 -8.37 -11.19
N GLY A 154 15.19 -7.13 -11.38
CA GLY A 154 16.63 -6.88 -11.47
C GLY A 154 17.40 -7.20 -10.20
N LYS A 155 16.78 -6.99 -9.02
CA LYS A 155 17.34 -7.42 -7.73
C LYS A 155 17.38 -8.95 -7.60
N ARG A 156 16.29 -9.64 -7.94
CA ARG A 156 16.16 -11.09 -7.85
C ARG A 156 17.19 -11.81 -8.72
N TYR A 157 17.35 -11.38 -9.97
CA TYR A 157 18.26 -12.01 -10.93
C TYR A 157 19.62 -11.32 -11.04
N LYS A 158 19.88 -10.29 -10.21
CA LYS A 158 21.14 -9.54 -10.18
C LYS A 158 21.54 -8.96 -11.55
N THR A 159 20.57 -8.48 -12.33
CA THR A 159 20.84 -7.81 -13.60
C THR A 159 21.47 -6.45 -13.34
N SER A 160 22.56 -6.15 -14.02
CA SER A 160 23.33 -4.90 -13.90
C SER A 160 23.77 -4.41 -15.27
N LYS A 161 24.30 -3.19 -15.37
CA LYS A 161 24.82 -2.63 -16.65
C LYS A 161 25.81 -3.52 -17.39
N LYS A 162 26.47 -4.46 -16.70
CA LYS A 162 27.40 -5.45 -17.29
C LYS A 162 26.72 -6.74 -17.78
N SER A 163 25.45 -6.93 -17.47
CA SER A 163 24.65 -8.07 -17.91
C SER A 163 24.26 -7.90 -19.38
N LEU A 164 24.18 -9.01 -20.12
CA LEU A 164 23.76 -9.01 -21.52
C LEU A 164 22.39 -8.34 -21.70
N PHE A 165 21.47 -8.58 -20.76
CA PHE A 165 20.15 -7.96 -20.71
C PHE A 165 19.94 -7.31 -19.34
N GLN A 166 19.41 -6.09 -19.34
CA GLN A 166 18.97 -5.37 -18.14
C GLN A 166 17.59 -5.87 -17.67
N ALA A 167 17.12 -5.39 -16.53
CA ALA A 167 15.83 -5.83 -15.98
C ALA A 167 14.64 -5.57 -16.93
N ASP A 168 14.62 -4.41 -17.60
CA ASP A 168 13.56 -4.07 -18.55
C ASP A 168 13.59 -4.98 -19.79
N ASP A 169 14.79 -5.31 -20.27
CA ASP A 169 14.99 -6.28 -21.35
C ASP A 169 14.51 -7.67 -20.94
N VAL A 170 14.88 -8.14 -19.74
CA VAL A 170 14.44 -9.44 -19.22
C VAL A 170 12.92 -9.50 -19.06
N MET A 171 12.29 -8.44 -18.54
CA MET A 171 10.83 -8.35 -18.49
C MET A 171 10.21 -8.44 -19.89
N SER A 172 10.80 -7.76 -20.88
CA SER A 172 10.34 -7.79 -22.27
C SER A 172 10.50 -9.17 -22.91
N ILE A 173 11.61 -9.86 -22.63
CA ILE A 173 11.82 -11.26 -23.05
C ILE A 173 10.75 -12.17 -22.45
N LEU A 174 10.48 -12.06 -21.14
CA LEU A 174 9.46 -12.87 -20.47
C LEU A 174 8.06 -12.61 -21.05
N LYS A 175 7.69 -11.34 -21.30
CA LYS A 175 6.43 -10.97 -21.95
C LYS A 175 6.33 -11.54 -23.36
N PHE A 176 7.42 -11.49 -24.13
CA PHE A 176 7.46 -12.07 -25.47
C PHE A 176 7.24 -13.59 -25.42
N ILE A 177 7.96 -14.32 -24.57
CA ILE A 177 7.74 -15.78 -24.39
C ILE A 177 6.30 -16.06 -23.95
N HIS A 178 5.75 -15.29 -23.01
CA HIS A 178 4.37 -15.44 -22.55
C HIS A 178 3.36 -15.25 -23.69
N SER A 179 3.54 -14.22 -24.54
CA SER A 179 2.68 -13.97 -25.70
C SER A 179 2.68 -15.08 -26.76
N LYS A 180 3.75 -15.89 -26.82
CA LYS A 180 3.90 -16.98 -27.80
C LYS A 180 3.50 -18.35 -27.26
N LEU A 181 3.69 -18.60 -25.96
CA LEU A 181 3.57 -19.96 -25.40
C LEU A 181 2.48 -20.13 -24.34
N ASP A 182 1.95 -19.03 -23.76
CA ASP A 182 0.95 -19.03 -22.69
C ASP A 182 1.16 -20.14 -21.63
N ILE A 183 2.34 -20.13 -21.01
CA ILE A 183 2.73 -21.15 -20.03
C ILE A 183 1.86 -21.00 -18.79
N GLN A 184 1.04 -22.01 -18.56
CA GLN A 184 0.16 -22.03 -17.40
C GLN A 184 0.98 -22.06 -16.10
N PRO A 185 0.56 -21.34 -15.05
CA PRO A 185 1.15 -21.45 -13.72
C PRO A 185 1.15 -22.89 -13.19
N VAL A 186 2.11 -23.24 -12.31
CA VAL A 186 2.08 -24.54 -11.59
C VAL A 186 1.18 -24.50 -10.37
N LYS A 187 0.95 -23.31 -9.80
CA LYS A 187 0.02 -23.06 -8.70
C LYS A 187 -1.13 -22.19 -9.18
N THR A 188 -2.31 -22.42 -8.63
CA THR A 188 -3.47 -21.56 -8.82
C THR A 188 -3.19 -20.20 -8.17
N ILE A 189 -3.19 -19.14 -8.97
CA ILE A 189 -2.94 -17.77 -8.51
C ILE A 189 -4.25 -17.14 -8.04
N LYS A 190 -4.29 -16.68 -6.79
CA LYS A 190 -5.42 -16.01 -6.15
C LYS A 190 -5.04 -14.58 -5.76
N THR A 191 -4.99 -13.68 -6.74
CA THR A 191 -4.61 -12.25 -6.59
C THR A 191 -5.48 -11.43 -5.65
N THR A 192 -6.64 -11.95 -5.23
CA THR A 192 -7.65 -11.21 -4.46
C THR A 192 -8.07 -11.89 -3.16
N VAL A 193 -7.36 -12.95 -2.81
CA VAL A 193 -7.65 -13.75 -1.61
C VAL A 193 -6.51 -13.60 -0.62
N ILE A 194 -6.88 -13.38 0.64
CA ILE A 194 -5.97 -13.47 1.78
C ILE A 194 -6.27 -14.76 2.53
N ALA A 195 -5.23 -15.45 2.96
CA ALA A 195 -5.36 -16.68 3.72
C ALA A 195 -4.62 -16.59 5.08
N GLY A 196 -5.26 -17.13 6.12
CA GLY A 196 -4.59 -17.58 7.34
C GLY A 196 -4.40 -19.10 7.30
N THR A 197 -4.14 -19.72 8.44
CA THR A 197 -3.93 -21.18 8.57
C THR A 197 -5.20 -21.98 8.28
N ASP A 198 -6.36 -21.44 8.68
CA ASP A 198 -7.66 -22.13 8.65
C ASP A 198 -8.80 -21.25 8.09
N PHE A 199 -8.49 -20.09 7.50
CA PHE A 199 -9.51 -19.24 6.90
C PHE A 199 -9.01 -18.48 5.68
N GLN A 200 -9.96 -18.06 4.85
CA GLN A 200 -9.70 -17.25 3.66
C GLN A 200 -10.71 -16.11 3.57
N ILE A 201 -10.23 -14.92 3.20
CA ILE A 201 -11.06 -13.76 2.84
C ILE A 201 -10.87 -13.51 1.35
N ASP A 202 -11.92 -13.79 0.56
CA ASP A 202 -11.97 -13.50 -0.86
C ASP A 202 -12.66 -12.14 -1.08
N PHE A 203 -11.89 -11.14 -1.46
CA PHE A 203 -12.41 -9.79 -1.70
C PHE A 203 -13.19 -9.67 -3.01
N LYS A 204 -12.89 -10.51 -4.00
CA LYS A 204 -13.58 -10.51 -5.31
C LYS A 204 -14.95 -11.14 -5.17
N GLN A 205 -15.04 -12.28 -4.51
CA GLN A 205 -16.30 -12.98 -4.20
C GLN A 205 -17.02 -12.41 -2.97
N ARG A 206 -16.36 -11.52 -2.23
CA ARG A 206 -16.89 -10.90 -1.00
C ARG A 206 -17.29 -11.95 0.05
N LYS A 207 -16.44 -12.96 0.20
CA LYS A 207 -16.69 -14.15 1.02
C LYS A 207 -15.60 -14.37 2.06
N LEU A 208 -16.02 -14.60 3.30
CA LEU A 208 -15.19 -15.15 4.36
C LEU A 208 -15.47 -16.65 4.45
N SER A 209 -14.45 -17.47 4.25
CA SER A 209 -14.51 -18.93 4.39
C SER A 209 -13.72 -19.34 5.62
N LYS A 210 -14.37 -20.00 6.56
CA LYS A 210 -13.77 -20.55 7.79
C LYS A 210 -13.39 -22.02 7.56
N ASP A 211 -12.56 -22.56 8.43
CA ASP A 211 -12.10 -23.96 8.42
C ASP A 211 -11.53 -24.40 7.05
N THR A 212 -10.93 -23.46 6.32
CA THR A 212 -10.42 -23.65 4.96
C THR A 212 -8.91 -23.55 4.98
N LEU A 213 -8.23 -24.70 4.96
CA LEU A 213 -6.78 -24.76 4.94
C LEU A 213 -6.21 -24.28 3.58
N PRO A 214 -5.08 -23.56 3.60
CA PRO A 214 -4.27 -23.32 2.41
C PRO A 214 -3.89 -24.63 1.73
N LYS A 215 -3.92 -24.64 0.39
CA LYS A 215 -3.42 -25.78 -0.39
C LYS A 215 -2.05 -25.48 -0.96
N ASN A 216 -1.19 -26.50 -1.02
CA ASN A 216 0.19 -26.38 -1.53
C ASN A 216 0.26 -25.90 -2.98
N ASP A 217 -0.77 -26.21 -3.78
CA ASP A 217 -0.94 -25.83 -5.18
C ASP A 217 -1.70 -24.50 -5.37
N GLU A 218 -1.92 -23.73 -4.30
CA GLU A 218 -2.51 -22.39 -4.35
C GLU A 218 -1.50 -21.33 -3.89
N CYS A 219 -1.61 -20.13 -4.44
CA CYS A 219 -0.81 -18.97 -4.06
C CYS A 219 -1.72 -17.75 -3.91
N TYR A 220 -1.76 -17.17 -2.72
CA TYR A 220 -2.67 -16.11 -2.30
C TYR A 220 -2.01 -14.74 -2.39
N PHE A 221 -2.81 -13.69 -2.52
CA PHE A 221 -2.32 -12.31 -2.46
C PHE A 221 -1.48 -12.07 -1.21
N LYS A 222 -2.01 -12.50 -0.05
CA LYS A 222 -1.27 -12.55 1.22
C LYS A 222 -1.56 -13.87 1.92
N TYR A 223 -0.53 -14.45 2.52
CA TYR A 223 -0.64 -15.61 3.38
C TYR A 223 0.00 -15.32 4.73
N PHE A 224 -0.77 -15.42 5.79
CA PHE A 224 -0.34 -15.15 7.15
C PHE A 224 -0.23 -16.47 7.92
N GLU A 225 0.95 -17.08 7.86
CA GLU A 225 1.24 -18.35 8.51
C GLU A 225 1.03 -18.29 10.02
N GLY A 226 0.43 -19.33 10.60
CA GLY A 226 0.18 -19.45 12.04
C GLY A 226 -0.98 -18.59 12.55
N GLN A 227 -1.74 -17.94 11.66
CA GLN A 227 -2.90 -17.13 12.03
C GLN A 227 -4.20 -17.91 11.87
N ASN A 228 -4.82 -18.27 12.99
CA ASN A 228 -6.09 -19.01 13.02
C ASN A 228 -7.28 -18.05 13.17
N TYR A 229 -8.43 -18.44 12.62
CA TYR A 229 -9.63 -17.61 12.59
C TYR A 229 -10.11 -17.23 14.00
N GLU A 230 -10.16 -18.18 14.92
CA GLU A 230 -10.69 -17.97 16.27
C GLU A 230 -9.89 -16.91 17.04
N SER A 231 -8.55 -17.00 16.99
CA SER A 231 -7.66 -16.04 17.64
C SER A 231 -7.81 -14.63 17.03
N VAL A 232 -7.88 -14.53 15.70
CA VAL A 232 -8.10 -13.26 15.00
C VAL A 232 -9.49 -12.68 15.32
N ALA A 233 -10.51 -13.52 15.36
CA ALA A 233 -11.88 -13.12 15.68
C ALA A 233 -12.03 -12.60 17.11
N ALA A 234 -11.33 -13.20 18.08
CA ALA A 234 -11.28 -12.69 19.45
C ALA A 234 -10.68 -11.28 19.51
N LEU A 235 -9.53 -11.07 18.86
CA LEU A 235 -8.88 -9.76 18.77
C LEU A 235 -9.72 -8.72 18.02
N THR A 236 -10.59 -9.16 17.11
CA THR A 236 -11.47 -8.27 16.32
C THR A 236 -12.43 -7.51 17.24
N VAL A 237 -12.88 -8.13 18.32
CA VAL A 237 -13.72 -7.48 19.34
C VAL A 237 -12.93 -6.39 20.07
N THR A 238 -11.71 -6.69 20.50
CA THR A 238 -10.80 -5.73 21.14
C THR A 238 -10.50 -4.54 20.22
N TYR A 239 -10.26 -4.80 18.93
CA TYR A 239 -10.04 -3.74 17.94
C TYR A 239 -11.27 -2.85 17.75
N ALA A 240 -12.47 -3.44 17.67
CA ALA A 240 -13.72 -2.69 17.52
C ALA A 240 -14.00 -1.79 18.75
N GLN A 241 -13.75 -2.30 19.96
CA GLN A 241 -13.86 -1.54 21.20
C GLN A 241 -12.86 -0.39 21.23
N PHE A 242 -11.58 -0.68 21.01
CA PHE A 242 -10.53 0.33 20.89
C PHE A 242 -10.94 1.44 19.91
N LEU A 243 -11.40 1.08 18.72
CA LEU A 243 -11.75 2.04 17.69
C LEU A 243 -12.92 2.95 18.13
N SER A 244 -13.96 2.37 18.73
CA SER A 244 -15.12 3.11 19.27
C SER A 244 -14.72 4.08 20.38
N GLU A 245 -13.78 3.68 21.23
CA GLU A 245 -13.30 4.52 22.32
C GLU A 245 -12.49 5.72 21.82
N VAL A 246 -11.62 5.52 20.82
CA VAL A 246 -10.68 6.57 20.39
C VAL A 246 -11.22 7.50 19.29
N THR A 247 -12.26 7.13 18.54
CA THR A 247 -12.82 8.00 17.49
C THR A 247 -13.79 9.04 18.06
N ASP A 248 -13.73 10.28 17.55
CA ASP A 248 -14.48 11.44 18.07
C ASP A 248 -16.00 11.29 17.96
N ASP A 249 -16.47 10.78 16.83
CA ASP A 249 -17.87 10.71 16.49
C ASP A 249 -18.22 9.49 15.63
N SER A 250 -19.52 9.24 15.42
CA SER A 250 -20.00 8.07 14.66
C SER A 250 -19.63 8.09 13.17
N ASP A 251 -19.53 9.28 12.56
CA ASP A 251 -19.09 9.43 11.16
C ASP A 251 -17.59 9.11 11.04
N SER A 252 -16.79 9.53 12.02
CA SER A 252 -15.37 9.18 12.15
C SER A 252 -15.18 7.67 12.37
N LEU A 253 -15.96 7.06 13.27
CA LEU A 253 -15.96 5.61 13.49
C LEU A 253 -16.33 4.83 12.22
N HIS A 254 -17.35 5.30 11.49
CA HIS A 254 -17.78 4.72 10.22
C HIS A 254 -16.64 4.72 9.19
N ASN A 255 -16.01 5.88 8.98
CA ASN A 255 -14.89 6.03 8.05
C ASN A 255 -13.70 5.16 8.46
N ALA A 256 -13.35 5.16 9.74
CA ALA A 256 -12.24 4.40 10.27
C ALA A 256 -12.45 2.88 10.17
N SER A 257 -13.69 2.42 10.34
CA SER A 257 -14.05 1.00 10.21
C SER A 257 -13.97 0.51 8.76
N LEU A 258 -14.15 1.39 7.76
CA LEU A 258 -14.08 1.01 6.33
C LEU A 258 -12.66 1.03 5.75
N GLN A 259 -11.73 1.76 6.36
CA GLN A 259 -10.40 2.01 5.78
C GLN A 259 -9.62 0.71 5.45
N PRO A 260 -9.45 -0.28 6.36
CA PRO A 260 -8.64 -1.46 6.05
C PRO A 260 -9.14 -2.26 4.84
N ALA A 261 -10.46 -2.46 4.71
CA ALA A 261 -11.04 -3.18 3.58
C ALA A 261 -10.91 -2.40 2.26
N TYR A 262 -11.12 -1.08 2.28
CA TYR A 262 -10.89 -0.23 1.10
C TYR A 262 -9.43 -0.34 0.64
N GLN A 263 -8.49 -0.23 1.58
CA GLN A 263 -7.07 -0.29 1.28
C GLN A 263 -6.65 -1.64 0.73
N MET A 264 -7.21 -2.74 1.27
CA MET A 264 -6.96 -4.07 0.76
C MET A 264 -7.51 -4.28 -0.66
N LEU A 265 -8.70 -3.76 -0.96
CA LEU A 265 -9.28 -3.81 -2.32
C LEU A 265 -8.42 -3.06 -3.34
N VAL A 266 -7.80 -1.94 -2.94
CA VAL A 266 -6.87 -1.22 -3.81
C VAL A 266 -5.56 -1.97 -3.97
N ALA A 267 -4.99 -2.50 -2.88
CA ALA A 267 -3.75 -3.27 -2.90
C ALA A 267 -3.83 -4.52 -3.79
N CYS A 268 -4.98 -5.20 -3.82
CA CYS A 268 -5.19 -6.37 -4.67
C CYS A 268 -5.75 -6.05 -6.07
N GLY A 269 -5.83 -4.76 -6.45
CA GLY A 269 -6.23 -4.32 -7.79
C GLY A 269 -7.74 -4.41 -8.09
N LEU A 270 -8.58 -4.67 -7.08
CA LEU A 270 -10.04 -4.72 -7.23
C LEU A 270 -10.70 -3.33 -7.22
N MET A 271 -9.98 -2.31 -6.76
CA MET A 271 -10.45 -0.94 -6.69
C MET A 271 -9.36 0.03 -7.15
N LYS A 272 -9.75 1.11 -7.83
CA LYS A 272 -8.84 2.20 -8.14
C LYS A 272 -8.61 3.05 -6.90
N LYS A 273 -7.40 3.56 -6.73
CA LYS A 273 -7.11 4.58 -5.73
C LYS A 273 -7.84 5.88 -6.07
N ASP A 274 -8.91 6.19 -5.34
CA ASP A 274 -9.67 7.45 -5.47
C ASP A 274 -9.75 8.26 -4.16
N LYS A 275 -9.53 7.59 -3.02
CA LYS A 275 -9.48 8.18 -1.68
C LYS A 275 -8.11 8.07 -1.01
N PHE A 276 -7.85 9.03 -0.13
CA PHE A 276 -6.79 8.99 0.87
C PHE A 276 -7.36 9.31 2.25
N PHE A 277 -6.70 8.85 3.31
CA PHE A 277 -7.22 8.96 4.68
C PHE A 277 -6.44 10.00 5.45
N VAL A 278 -7.15 10.78 6.26
CA VAL A 278 -6.56 11.77 7.15
C VAL A 278 -7.09 11.52 8.55
N SER A 279 -6.18 11.19 9.45
CA SER A 279 -6.46 11.03 10.88
C SER A 279 -5.91 12.23 11.63
N LYS A 280 -6.77 12.92 12.39
CA LYS A 280 -6.39 14.12 13.15
C LYS A 280 -6.92 14.09 14.58
N SER A 281 -6.08 14.58 15.50
CA SER A 281 -6.38 14.96 16.88
C SER A 281 -5.17 15.66 17.49
N ARG A 282 -5.22 16.00 18.78
CA ARG A 282 -4.01 16.24 19.58
C ARG A 282 -3.11 15.01 19.64
N GLU A 283 -1.94 15.18 20.25
CA GLU A 283 -1.00 14.10 20.50
C GLU A 283 -1.59 12.99 21.38
N ARG A 284 -1.08 11.76 21.20
CA ARG A 284 -1.28 10.62 22.12
C ARG A 284 -2.73 10.15 22.32
N THR A 285 -3.54 10.24 21.26
CA THR A 285 -4.96 9.79 21.22
C THR A 285 -5.18 8.36 20.70
N GLY A 286 -4.11 7.62 20.39
CA GLY A 286 -4.20 6.27 19.83
C GLY A 286 -4.19 6.20 18.29
N LYS A 287 -4.14 7.34 17.61
CA LYS A 287 -4.00 7.44 16.14
C LYS A 287 -2.79 6.68 15.59
N GLY A 288 -1.61 6.89 16.17
CA GLY A 288 -0.38 6.19 15.80
C GLY A 288 -0.46 4.69 16.06
N LEU A 289 -1.09 4.26 17.16
CA LEU A 289 -1.33 2.85 17.48
C LEU A 289 -2.20 2.20 16.39
N ARG A 290 -3.32 2.84 16.01
CA ARG A 290 -4.20 2.35 14.94
C ARG A 290 -3.47 2.22 13.61
N ASN A 291 -2.73 3.26 13.19
CA ASN A 291 -1.98 3.22 11.94
C ASN A 291 -0.88 2.14 11.97
N GLY A 292 -0.21 1.96 13.11
CA GLY A 292 0.73 0.86 13.34
C GLY A 292 0.09 -0.52 13.17
N ILE A 293 -1.10 -0.73 13.74
CA ILE A 293 -1.86 -1.98 13.61
C ILE A 293 -2.22 -2.25 12.15
N ILE A 294 -2.81 -1.28 11.44
CA ILE A 294 -3.23 -1.44 10.04
C ILE A 294 -2.03 -1.70 9.12
N SER A 295 -0.96 -0.91 9.28
CA SER A 295 0.24 -0.98 8.43
C SER A 295 0.94 -2.33 8.46
N SER A 296 0.75 -3.12 9.53
CA SER A 296 1.34 -4.46 9.67
C SER A 296 0.93 -5.44 8.57
N LEU A 297 -0.20 -5.23 7.91
CA LEU A 297 -0.68 -6.09 6.81
C LEU A 297 -0.14 -5.69 5.44
N PHE A 298 0.36 -4.47 5.31
CA PHE A 298 0.69 -3.86 4.04
C PHE A 298 2.20 -3.66 3.90
N ASP A 299 2.72 -3.76 2.68
CA ASP A 299 4.05 -3.23 2.36
C ASP A 299 3.99 -1.70 2.44
N THR A 300 4.27 -1.21 3.64
CA THR A 300 4.08 0.18 4.04
C THR A 300 5.38 0.97 3.91
N LYS A 301 5.29 2.19 3.38
CA LYS A 301 6.39 3.15 3.36
C LYS A 301 6.01 4.42 4.09
N THR A 302 6.83 4.82 5.06
CA THR A 302 6.73 6.14 5.67
C THR A 302 7.15 7.21 4.67
N VAL A 303 6.36 8.27 4.57
CA VAL A 303 6.54 9.35 3.61
C VAL A 303 6.81 10.66 4.35
N ASN A 304 7.95 11.27 4.03
CA ASN A 304 8.22 12.65 4.39
C ASN A 304 7.74 13.56 3.25
N LEU A 305 6.60 14.24 3.44
CA LEU A 305 6.01 15.07 2.40
C LEU A 305 6.91 16.26 2.01
N ASN A 306 7.72 16.77 2.95
CA ASN A 306 8.66 17.85 2.68
C ASN A 306 9.77 17.41 1.71
N GLU A 307 10.30 16.19 1.87
CA GLU A 307 11.35 15.66 0.99
C GLU A 307 10.87 15.47 -0.45
N LEU A 308 9.60 15.10 -0.66
CA LEU A 308 9.05 14.94 -2.00
C LEU A 308 8.98 16.26 -2.77
N SER A 309 8.84 17.38 -2.06
CA SER A 309 8.82 18.72 -2.63
C SER A 309 10.23 19.29 -2.88
N ASN A 310 11.29 18.63 -2.37
CA ASN A 310 12.65 19.12 -2.45
C ASN A 310 13.25 18.89 -3.85
N LYS A 311 13.78 19.95 -4.49
CA LYS A 311 14.36 19.87 -5.84
C LYS A 311 15.62 18.99 -5.93
N ALA A 312 16.39 18.86 -4.86
CA ALA A 312 17.64 18.10 -4.85
C ALA A 312 17.42 16.60 -4.55
N THR A 313 16.51 16.28 -3.62
CA THR A 313 16.30 14.91 -3.13
C THR A 313 14.97 14.29 -3.57
N GLY A 314 14.04 15.08 -4.10
CA GLY A 314 12.68 14.66 -4.41
C GLY A 314 12.62 13.46 -5.36
N ALA A 315 13.43 13.44 -6.42
CA ALA A 315 13.46 12.31 -7.36
C ALA A 315 13.82 10.97 -6.67
N MET A 316 14.70 10.99 -5.67
CA MET A 316 15.03 9.81 -4.87
C MET A 316 13.91 9.46 -3.88
N ALA A 317 13.30 10.47 -3.27
CA ALA A 317 12.15 10.28 -2.39
C ALA A 317 10.98 9.62 -3.13
N TRP A 318 10.66 10.05 -4.35
CA TRP A 318 9.66 9.42 -5.22
C TRP A 318 10.03 7.97 -5.56
N ALA A 319 11.27 7.70 -5.97
CA ALA A 319 11.71 6.34 -6.29
C ALA A 319 11.66 5.35 -5.11
N ASN A 320 11.62 5.85 -3.87
CA ASN A 320 11.48 5.04 -2.67
C ASN A 320 10.03 4.63 -2.37
N LEU A 321 9.05 5.18 -3.09
CA LEU A 321 7.63 4.86 -2.96
C LEU A 321 7.16 3.73 -3.90
N ASP A 322 8.05 3.24 -4.76
CA ASP A 322 7.74 2.30 -5.84
C ASP A 322 7.09 0.99 -5.33
N ALA A 323 5.93 0.67 -5.92
CA ALA A 323 5.17 -0.57 -5.74
C ALA A 323 4.82 -0.90 -4.28
N LYS A 324 4.46 0.14 -3.50
CA LYS A 324 4.00 -0.01 -2.11
C LYS A 324 2.49 -0.03 -2.01
N GLU A 325 1.99 -0.76 -1.02
CA GLU A 325 0.55 -0.93 -0.80
C GLU A 325 -0.03 0.16 0.13
N MET A 326 0.83 0.75 0.97
CA MET A 326 0.46 1.82 1.91
C MET A 326 1.55 2.89 1.97
N TYR A 327 1.13 4.14 1.97
CA TYR A 327 1.95 5.30 2.29
C TYR A 327 1.48 5.89 3.61
N LEU A 328 2.37 6.03 4.58
CA LEU A 328 2.07 6.62 5.88
C LEU A 328 2.84 7.92 6.05
N ALA A 329 2.15 9.05 6.08
CA ALA A 329 2.75 10.34 6.39
C ALA A 329 2.48 10.67 7.86
N THR A 330 3.54 10.80 8.66
CA THR A 330 3.49 11.21 10.07
C THR A 330 4.06 12.61 10.20
N GLU A 331 3.52 13.43 11.09
CA GLU A 331 4.11 14.74 11.47
C GLU A 331 4.34 15.66 10.27
N SER A 332 3.38 15.70 9.33
CA SER A 332 3.42 16.72 8.29
C SER A 332 3.19 18.09 8.94
N ALA A 333 4.18 18.99 8.84
CA ALA A 333 3.98 20.42 9.06
C ALA A 333 2.69 20.88 8.34
N GLY A 334 2.06 21.95 8.85
CA GLY A 334 0.77 22.45 8.35
C GLY A 334 0.63 22.29 6.82
N LEU A 335 -0.45 21.63 6.39
CA LEU A 335 -0.63 21.22 4.99
C LEU A 335 -0.84 22.45 4.10
N ASP A 336 0.26 23.04 3.65
CA ASP A 336 0.30 24.22 2.80
C ASP A 336 0.00 23.89 1.33
N ARG A 337 -0.02 24.93 0.48
CA ARG A 337 -0.35 24.79 -0.94
C ARG A 337 0.70 24.00 -1.74
N GLN A 338 1.96 23.98 -1.34
CA GLN A 338 3.02 23.23 -2.02
C GLN A 338 2.95 21.75 -1.66
N LEU A 339 2.68 21.44 -0.39
CA LEU A 339 2.39 20.11 0.10
C LEU A 339 1.11 19.56 -0.52
N GLU A 340 0.09 20.39 -0.76
CA GLU A 340 -1.14 19.98 -1.43
C GLU A 340 -0.89 19.43 -2.85
N VAL A 341 0.06 19.99 -3.61
CA VAL A 341 0.42 19.46 -4.94
C VAL A 341 1.02 18.06 -4.84
N MET A 342 1.94 17.85 -3.89
CA MET A 342 2.56 16.53 -3.67
C MET A 342 1.53 15.52 -3.19
N LEU A 343 0.68 15.92 -2.24
CA LEU A 343 -0.45 15.13 -1.77
C LEU A 343 -1.37 14.72 -2.91
N LYS A 344 -1.69 15.65 -3.83
CA LYS A 344 -2.51 15.33 -5.00
C LYS A 344 -1.88 14.25 -5.86
N ILE A 345 -0.56 14.30 -6.09
CA ILE A 345 0.13 13.26 -6.86
C ILE A 345 0.08 11.92 -6.12
N ILE A 346 0.56 11.86 -4.87
CA ILE A 346 0.62 10.60 -4.09
C ILE A 346 -0.78 10.02 -3.86
N ALA A 347 -1.78 10.85 -3.62
CA ALA A 347 -3.12 10.36 -3.33
C ALA A 347 -3.89 9.93 -4.58
N THR A 348 -3.49 10.33 -5.79
CA THR A 348 -4.39 10.25 -6.95
C THR A 348 -3.79 9.76 -8.25
N GLU A 349 -2.48 9.92 -8.45
CA GLU A 349 -1.78 9.37 -9.61
C GLU A 349 -1.37 7.91 -9.34
N THR A 350 -1.42 7.06 -10.35
CA THR A 350 -0.92 5.68 -10.26
C THR A 350 0.55 5.57 -10.62
N VAL A 351 1.11 6.58 -11.28
CA VAL A 351 2.51 6.62 -11.71
C VAL A 351 3.11 8.01 -11.45
N ALA A 352 4.37 8.05 -11.06
CA ALA A 352 5.18 9.28 -11.04
C ALA A 352 6.59 9.03 -11.61
N GLN A 353 7.35 10.09 -11.83
CA GLN A 353 8.76 9.99 -12.24
C GLN A 353 9.68 10.04 -11.03
N GLY A 354 10.62 9.10 -10.94
CA GLY A 354 11.60 9.04 -9.86
C GLY A 354 12.96 8.55 -10.36
N ARG A 355 13.99 8.73 -9.53
CA ARG A 355 15.37 8.34 -9.87
C ARG A 355 16.09 7.81 -8.64
N LYS A 356 16.65 6.59 -8.72
CA LYS A 356 17.56 6.06 -7.69
C LYS A 356 18.99 6.55 -7.95
N GLN A 357 19.79 6.64 -6.88
CA GLN A 357 21.17 7.09 -6.97
C GLN A 357 21.96 6.30 -8.02
N GLY A 358 22.58 7.01 -8.98
CA GLY A 358 23.37 6.41 -10.06
C GLY A 358 22.58 5.72 -11.19
N ARG A 359 21.25 5.82 -11.21
CA ARG A 359 20.37 5.30 -12.29
C ARG A 359 19.71 6.42 -13.07
N ASP A 360 19.06 6.11 -14.18
CA ASP A 360 18.23 7.06 -14.94
C ASP A 360 16.85 7.21 -14.31
N TYR A 361 16.07 8.18 -14.81
CA TYR A 361 14.67 8.33 -14.41
C TYR A 361 13.86 7.11 -14.87
N SER A 362 12.96 6.66 -14.00
CA SER A 362 12.03 5.59 -14.29
C SER A 362 10.64 5.95 -13.76
N GLU A 363 9.62 5.35 -14.36
CA GLU A 363 8.28 5.33 -13.80
C GLU A 363 8.28 4.61 -12.43
N VAL A 364 7.55 5.20 -11.49
CA VAL A 364 7.37 4.74 -10.11
C VAL A 364 5.90 4.35 -9.96
N ASP A 365 5.64 3.11 -9.55
CA ASP A 365 4.28 2.64 -9.22
C ASP A 365 3.82 3.27 -7.89
N LEU A 366 2.79 4.11 -7.98
CA LEU A 366 2.17 4.80 -6.85
C LEU A 366 0.80 4.22 -6.47
N SER A 367 0.52 2.94 -6.74
CA SER A 367 -0.79 2.33 -6.49
C SER A 367 -1.25 2.33 -5.01
N GLY A 368 -0.33 2.47 -4.06
CA GLY A 368 -0.63 2.45 -2.62
C GLY A 368 -1.52 3.58 -2.11
N ILE A 369 -2.26 3.32 -1.03
CA ILE A 369 -3.12 4.30 -0.37
C ILE A 369 -2.33 5.17 0.60
N LEU A 370 -2.51 6.49 0.48
CA LEU A 370 -1.99 7.46 1.43
C LEU A 370 -2.87 7.55 2.68
N SER A 371 -2.24 7.39 3.83
CA SER A 371 -2.79 7.66 5.16
C SER A 371 -1.95 8.73 5.83
N ILE A 372 -2.59 9.83 6.24
CA ILE A 372 -1.95 10.96 6.90
C ILE A 372 -2.31 10.93 8.37
N ASP A 373 -1.29 11.04 9.19
CA ASP A 373 -1.35 11.15 10.64
C ASP A 373 -0.80 12.54 11.01
N THR A 374 -1.69 13.45 11.42
CA THR A 374 -1.31 14.83 11.70
C THR A 374 -2.01 15.40 12.92
N ASN A 375 -1.33 16.31 13.62
CA ASN A 375 -1.92 17.13 14.69
C ASN A 375 -2.25 18.54 14.17
N GLU A 376 -1.62 18.94 13.05
CA GLU A 376 -1.69 20.26 12.43
C GLU A 376 -3.05 20.56 11.79
N LYS A 377 -3.37 21.83 11.57
CA LYS A 377 -4.59 22.25 10.86
C LYS A 377 -4.67 21.59 9.47
N VAL A 378 -5.84 21.04 9.15
CA VAL A 378 -6.09 20.38 7.86
C VAL A 378 -7.03 21.26 7.04
N PHE A 379 -6.48 21.92 6.02
CA PHE A 379 -7.24 22.67 5.02
C PHE A 379 -6.91 22.16 3.62
N PHE A 380 -7.89 21.53 2.99
CA PHE A 380 -7.79 21.10 1.60
C PHE A 380 -8.55 22.05 0.67
N SER A 381 -8.07 22.20 -0.57
CA SER A 381 -8.89 22.77 -1.64
C SER A 381 -10.15 21.94 -1.87
N SER A 382 -11.16 22.53 -2.51
CA SER A 382 -12.42 21.83 -2.83
C SER A 382 -12.21 20.53 -3.61
N GLY A 383 -11.23 20.50 -4.52
CA GLY A 383 -10.88 19.31 -5.29
C GLY A 383 -10.36 18.17 -4.40
N MET A 384 -9.46 18.49 -3.47
CA MET A 384 -8.88 17.53 -2.53
C MET A 384 -9.87 17.08 -1.46
N LYS A 385 -10.76 17.96 -0.98
CA LYS A 385 -11.83 17.63 -0.02
C LYS A 385 -12.71 16.46 -0.49
N SER A 386 -12.97 16.35 -1.79
CA SER A 386 -13.78 15.25 -2.35
C SER A 386 -13.10 13.87 -2.29
N ARG A 387 -11.76 13.86 -2.16
CA ARG A 387 -10.91 12.66 -2.15
C ARG A 387 -10.43 12.31 -0.74
N ALA A 388 -10.37 13.29 0.17
CA ALA A 388 -10.03 13.08 1.57
C ALA A 388 -11.15 12.35 2.31
N VAL A 389 -10.79 11.29 3.03
CA VAL A 389 -11.64 10.63 4.02
C VAL A 389 -11.10 10.99 5.39
N ASN A 390 -11.83 11.87 6.08
CA ASN A 390 -11.45 12.39 7.38
C ASN A 390 -11.89 11.44 8.50
N ILE A 391 -11.01 11.25 9.49
CA ILE A 391 -11.24 10.50 10.72
C ILE A 391 -10.76 11.34 11.90
N ALA A 392 -11.69 11.85 12.70
CA ALA A 392 -11.35 12.58 13.92
C ALA A 392 -11.20 11.60 15.10
N PHE A 393 -10.19 11.84 15.93
CA PHE A 393 -9.97 11.11 17.18
C PHE A 393 -10.34 12.00 18.36
N LYS A 394 -10.81 11.38 19.45
CA LYS A 394 -11.06 12.07 20.72
C LYS A 394 -9.74 12.54 21.31
N ASP A 395 -9.74 13.78 21.79
CA ASP A 395 -8.64 14.28 22.59
C ASP A 395 -8.63 13.59 23.97
N ARG A 396 -7.43 13.39 24.53
CA ARG A 396 -7.27 12.88 25.90
C ARG A 396 -7.47 14.02 26.91
N PRO A 397 -7.87 13.72 28.16
CA PRO A 397 -7.91 14.73 29.21
C PRO A 397 -6.57 15.45 29.34
N VAL A 398 -6.61 16.78 29.49
CA VAL A 398 -5.41 17.63 29.53
C VAL A 398 -4.52 17.29 30.74
N ASP A 399 -5.14 16.97 31.87
CA ASP A 399 -4.45 16.70 33.15
C ASP A 399 -4.09 15.22 33.36
N GLU A 400 -4.31 14.35 32.36
CA GLU A 400 -3.99 12.92 32.47
C GLU A 400 -2.47 12.67 32.44
N THR A 401 -1.96 11.97 33.45
CA THR A 401 -0.56 11.55 33.53
C THR A 401 -0.19 10.52 32.46
N ASP A 402 1.11 10.38 32.15
CA ASP A 402 1.58 9.36 31.21
C ASP A 402 1.26 7.92 31.69
N GLU A 403 1.24 7.70 33.00
CA GLU A 403 0.94 6.41 33.62
C GLU A 403 -0.54 6.05 33.50
N GLU A 404 -1.44 6.99 33.81
CA GLU A 404 -2.89 6.82 33.63
C GLU A 404 -3.23 6.57 32.17
N ARG A 405 -2.60 7.33 31.27
CA ARG A 405 -2.78 7.17 29.83
C ARG A 405 -2.35 5.80 29.36
N LYS A 406 -1.17 5.36 29.78
CA LYS A 406 -0.66 4.02 29.45
C LYS A 406 -1.59 2.94 30.00
N ALA A 407 -2.01 3.06 31.27
CA ALA A 407 -2.93 2.12 31.89
C ALA A 407 -4.27 2.05 31.14
N TRP A 408 -4.74 3.16 30.57
CA TRP A 408 -5.96 3.20 29.75
C TRP A 408 -5.78 2.51 28.39
N PHE A 409 -4.64 2.70 27.71
CA PHE A 409 -4.38 2.06 26.41
C PHE A 409 -3.97 0.60 26.54
N ASP A 410 -3.34 0.18 27.62
CA ASP A 410 -2.76 -1.14 27.83
C ASP A 410 -3.71 -2.32 27.50
N PRO A 411 -5.01 -2.30 27.91
CA PRO A 411 -5.98 -3.34 27.57
C PRO A 411 -6.18 -3.55 26.06
N TYR A 412 -5.94 -2.51 25.26
CA TYR A 412 -6.06 -2.57 23.80
C TYR A 412 -4.71 -2.75 23.12
N ALA A 413 -3.71 -1.98 23.54
CA ALA A 413 -2.40 -1.93 22.91
C ALA A 413 -1.66 -3.27 23.05
N LYS A 414 -1.68 -3.90 24.23
CA LYS A 414 -0.95 -5.17 24.45
C LYS A 414 -1.49 -6.27 23.53
N PRO A 415 -2.80 -6.62 23.54
CA PRO A 415 -3.29 -7.70 22.68
C PRO A 415 -3.14 -7.41 21.19
N LEU A 416 -3.30 -6.15 20.77
CA LEU A 416 -3.25 -5.78 19.35
C LEU A 416 -1.83 -5.62 18.79
N THR A 417 -0.80 -5.55 19.64
CA THR A 417 0.58 -5.32 19.19
C THR A 417 1.57 -6.41 19.57
N GLU A 418 1.22 -7.31 20.49
CA GLU A 418 2.06 -8.47 20.85
C GLU A 418 2.36 -9.33 19.62
N ASN A 419 1.32 -9.67 18.85
CA ASN A 419 1.47 -10.11 17.47
C ASN A 419 0.83 -9.08 16.53
N LYS A 420 1.68 -8.22 15.95
CA LYS A 420 1.23 -7.15 15.05
C LYS A 420 0.41 -7.67 13.87
N ILE A 421 0.75 -8.83 13.31
CA ILE A 421 0.00 -9.44 12.19
C ILE A 421 -1.41 -9.85 12.64
N SER A 422 -1.54 -10.47 13.81
CA SER A 422 -2.86 -10.81 14.38
C SER A 422 -3.70 -9.56 14.62
N GLY A 423 -3.09 -8.50 15.17
CA GLY A 423 -3.73 -7.20 15.33
C GLY A 423 -4.18 -6.60 14.01
N GLY A 424 -3.33 -6.59 12.98
CA GLY A 424 -3.67 -6.14 11.64
C GLY A 424 -4.81 -6.94 11.03
N LEU A 425 -4.76 -8.28 11.13
CA LEU A 425 -5.81 -9.17 10.62
C LEU A 425 -7.14 -8.94 11.33
N SER A 426 -7.11 -8.64 12.63
CA SER A 426 -8.30 -8.27 13.40
C SER A 426 -8.92 -6.97 12.90
N ALA A 427 -8.09 -5.97 12.57
CA ALA A 427 -8.55 -4.71 11.97
C ALA A 427 -9.17 -4.93 10.59
N LEU A 428 -8.56 -5.80 9.77
CA LEU A 428 -9.09 -6.16 8.46
C LEU A 428 -10.39 -6.96 8.55
N LEU A 429 -10.48 -7.92 9.49
CA LEU A 429 -11.68 -8.71 9.70
C LEU A 429 -12.85 -7.84 10.20
N HIS A 430 -12.61 -6.96 11.17
CA HIS A 430 -13.56 -5.93 11.59
C HIS A 430 -14.06 -5.14 10.39
N SER A 431 -13.13 -4.64 9.57
CA SER A 431 -13.44 -3.82 8.41
C SER A 431 -14.23 -4.58 7.34
N PHE A 432 -13.88 -5.84 7.07
CA PHE A 432 -14.59 -6.68 6.11
C PHE A 432 -16.03 -6.98 6.55
N LEU A 433 -16.23 -7.30 7.83
CA LEU A 433 -17.56 -7.54 8.40
C LEU A 433 -18.40 -6.26 8.44
N PHE A 434 -17.79 -5.12 8.76
CA PHE A 434 -18.45 -3.82 8.69
C PHE A 434 -18.81 -3.45 7.25
N TRP A 435 -17.90 -3.61 6.30
CA TRP A 435 -18.16 -3.39 4.87
C TRP A 435 -19.30 -4.27 4.35
N LYS A 436 -19.36 -5.54 4.80
CA LYS A 436 -20.50 -6.44 4.54
C LYS A 436 -21.81 -5.89 5.11
N SER A 437 -21.82 -5.34 6.32
CA SER A 437 -23.01 -4.70 6.91
C SER A 437 -23.44 -3.44 6.14
N GLN A 438 -22.50 -2.78 5.46
CA GLN A 438 -22.76 -1.67 4.52
C GLN A 438 -23.12 -2.13 3.10
N ALA A 439 -23.56 -3.38 2.92
CA ALA A 439 -23.88 -3.99 1.62
C ALA A 439 -22.72 -3.87 0.60
N PHE A 440 -21.49 -3.96 1.10
CA PHE A 440 -20.26 -3.84 0.32
C PHE A 440 -20.10 -2.51 -0.42
N ARG A 441 -20.55 -1.40 0.20
CA ARG A 441 -20.41 -0.03 -0.34
C ARG A 441 -19.54 0.83 0.57
N PHE A 442 -18.72 1.69 -0.04
CA PHE A 442 -17.95 2.72 0.66
C PHE A 442 -18.73 4.04 0.68
N ASN A 443 -19.56 4.23 1.69
CA ASN A 443 -20.34 5.45 1.90
C ASN A 443 -19.64 6.37 2.90
N PHE A 444 -18.41 6.76 2.60
CA PHE A 444 -17.61 7.61 3.49
C PHE A 444 -18.38 8.88 3.88
N LYS A 445 -18.41 9.16 5.18
CA LYS A 445 -19.15 10.25 5.81
C LYS A 445 -18.32 11.52 5.84
N GLN A 446 -19.02 12.65 5.83
CA GLN A 446 -18.38 13.94 6.00
C GLN A 446 -18.07 14.18 7.47
N VAL A 447 -16.78 14.15 7.80
CA VAL A 447 -16.26 14.40 9.15
C VAL A 447 -15.64 15.79 9.21
N GLU A 448 -16.06 16.56 10.21
CA GLU A 448 -15.48 17.85 10.54
C GLU A 448 -14.35 17.69 11.56
N MET A 449 -13.13 17.99 11.13
CA MET A 449 -11.94 17.91 11.96
C MET A 449 -11.88 19.06 12.96
N ASN A 450 -11.34 18.81 14.16
CA ASN A 450 -11.12 19.89 15.13
C ASN A 450 -9.84 20.67 14.77
N ASN A 451 -9.96 21.81 14.10
CA ASN A 451 -8.83 22.68 13.76
C ASN A 451 -8.53 23.76 14.81
N PHE A 452 -9.18 23.70 15.98
CA PHE A 452 -9.15 24.74 17.01
C PHE A 452 -8.58 24.23 18.35
N THR A 453 -7.53 23.40 18.30
CA THR A 453 -6.93 22.79 19.50
C THR A 453 -5.59 23.42 19.85
N GLY A 454 -5.33 23.66 21.14
CA GLY A 454 -4.05 24.16 21.66
C GLY A 454 -3.80 25.64 21.34
N ASP A 455 -2.53 26.06 21.37
CA ASP A 455 -2.08 27.44 21.09
C ASP A 455 -2.45 27.97 19.69
N ASP A 456 -2.92 27.07 18.80
CA ASP A 456 -3.30 27.36 17.41
C ASP A 456 -4.75 27.87 17.26
N ALA A 457 -5.54 27.86 18.33
CA ALA A 457 -6.90 28.39 18.37
C ALA A 457 -6.90 29.93 18.49
N GLN A 458 -6.16 30.61 17.62
CA GLN A 458 -6.17 32.07 17.57
C GLN A 458 -7.35 32.53 16.71
N PHE A 459 -8.36 33.10 17.37
CA PHE A 459 -9.47 33.75 16.72
C PHE A 459 -9.19 35.24 16.56
N ASP A 460 -9.45 35.79 15.38
CA ASP A 460 -9.38 37.23 15.16
C ASP A 460 -10.60 37.95 15.78
N ASP A 461 -10.50 39.28 15.95
CA ASP A 461 -11.54 40.08 16.61
C ASP A 461 -12.92 39.96 15.94
N VAL A 462 -12.95 39.74 14.63
CA VAL A 462 -14.19 39.55 13.87
C VAL A 462 -14.79 38.19 14.17
N GLN A 463 -13.99 37.13 14.20
CA GLN A 463 -14.41 35.78 14.55
C GLN A 463 -14.96 35.75 15.97
N ILE A 464 -14.26 36.36 16.93
CA ILE A 464 -14.70 36.51 18.33
C ILE A 464 -16.06 37.20 18.39
N TYR A 465 -16.19 38.38 17.77
CA TYR A 465 -17.45 39.12 17.76
C TYR A 465 -18.63 38.31 17.20
N VAL A 466 -18.38 37.59 16.11
CA VAL A 466 -19.41 36.76 15.46
C VAL A 466 -19.82 35.60 16.37
N MET A 467 -18.85 34.94 17.02
CA MET A 467 -19.13 33.85 17.94
C MET A 467 -19.91 34.34 19.16
N ASP A 468 -19.50 35.44 19.80
CA ASP A 468 -20.18 36.04 20.96
C ASP A 468 -21.66 36.28 20.70
N LYS A 469 -21.99 36.97 19.60
CA LYS A 469 -23.38 37.26 19.22
C LYS A 469 -24.17 35.97 18.99
N MET A 470 -23.59 35.01 18.29
CA MET A 470 -24.26 33.74 17.95
C MET A 470 -24.36 32.75 19.12
N ILE A 471 -23.49 32.85 20.13
CA ILE A 471 -23.56 32.09 21.40
C ILE A 471 -24.63 32.72 22.30
N ALA A 472 -24.74 34.04 22.31
CA ALA A 472 -25.77 34.78 23.05
C ALA A 472 -27.21 34.59 22.51
N GLY A 473 -27.38 33.91 21.38
CA GLY A 473 -28.68 33.51 20.84
C GLY A 473 -29.02 34.09 19.47
N ASP A 474 -28.13 34.87 18.84
CA ASP A 474 -28.39 35.41 17.50
C ASP A 474 -28.31 34.31 16.44
N ASP A 475 -29.39 34.13 15.66
CA ASP A 475 -29.41 33.23 14.50
C ASP A 475 -28.48 33.70 13.37
N VAL A 476 -28.33 35.02 13.23
CA VAL A 476 -27.48 35.69 12.25
C VAL A 476 -26.88 36.97 12.83
N VAL A 477 -25.66 37.30 12.42
CA VAL A 477 -25.01 38.57 12.79
C VAL A 477 -25.17 39.57 11.65
N LEU A 478 -25.88 40.66 11.89
CA LEU A 478 -26.15 41.67 10.85
C LEU A 478 -24.89 42.51 10.60
N ILE A 479 -24.49 42.63 9.33
CA ILE A 479 -23.41 43.53 8.89
C ILE A 479 -23.99 44.91 8.58
N THR A 480 -25.22 44.92 8.08
CA THR A 480 -25.89 46.16 7.68
C THR A 480 -26.31 46.93 8.92
N ASN A 481 -25.91 48.20 9.03
CA ASN A 481 -26.11 49.07 10.20
C ASN A 481 -25.39 48.63 11.49
N ASN A 482 -24.44 47.70 11.41
CA ASN A 482 -23.55 47.39 12.52
C ASN A 482 -22.22 48.12 12.31
N ASP A 483 -22.09 49.32 12.90
CA ASP A 483 -20.90 50.15 12.69
C ASP A 483 -19.66 49.61 13.42
N GLU A 484 -19.86 48.95 14.55
CA GLU A 484 -18.83 48.21 15.29
C GLU A 484 -18.23 47.08 14.44
N LEU A 485 -19.05 46.18 13.89
CA LEU A 485 -18.57 45.10 13.02
C LEU A 485 -17.93 45.63 11.73
N LYS A 486 -18.42 46.75 11.18
CA LYS A 486 -17.78 47.40 10.03
C LYS A 486 -16.40 47.98 10.37
N GLN A 487 -16.23 48.46 11.59
CA GLN A 487 -14.95 48.97 12.09
C GLN A 487 -13.98 47.81 12.28
N LEU A 488 -14.39 46.73 12.96
CA LEU A 488 -13.59 45.50 13.11
C LEU A 488 -13.13 44.97 11.74
N PHE A 489 -14.02 44.90 10.75
CA PHE A 489 -13.61 44.49 9.39
C PHE A 489 -12.51 45.35 8.76
N LYS A 490 -12.45 46.64 9.07
CA LYS A 490 -11.41 47.56 8.53
C LYS A 490 -10.10 47.43 9.29
N GLU A 491 -10.17 47.15 10.58
CA GLU A 491 -9.01 47.03 11.47
C GLU A 491 -8.33 45.67 11.30
N THR A 492 -9.11 44.59 11.27
CA THR A 492 -8.59 43.22 11.15
C THR A 492 -8.13 42.87 9.73
N TYR A 493 -8.87 43.26 8.69
CA TYR A 493 -8.57 42.86 7.31
C TYR A 493 -8.15 44.05 6.44
N THR A 494 -6.83 44.19 6.24
CA THR A 494 -6.23 45.30 5.49
C THR A 494 -5.59 44.83 4.18
N GLY A 495 -5.20 45.78 3.32
CA GLY A 495 -4.50 45.47 2.07
C GLY A 495 -5.38 44.94 0.92
N SER A 496 -4.71 44.41 -0.12
CA SER A 496 -5.34 43.95 -1.37
C SER A 496 -6.05 42.59 -1.24
N SER A 497 -5.67 41.76 -0.27
CA SER A 497 -6.26 40.43 0.01
C SER A 497 -7.44 40.45 0.98
N ARG A 498 -7.77 41.60 1.60
CA ARG A 498 -8.77 41.73 2.67
C ARG A 498 -10.11 41.00 2.47
N GLN A 499 -10.61 40.92 1.24
CA GLN A 499 -11.88 40.23 0.96
C GLN A 499 -11.73 38.70 1.03
N ILE A 500 -10.57 38.20 0.58
CA ILE A 500 -10.22 36.78 0.63
C ILE A 500 -9.96 36.39 2.08
N ASP A 501 -9.19 37.20 2.81
CA ASP A 501 -8.83 36.95 4.21
C ASP A 501 -10.07 36.91 5.08
N ARG A 502 -10.95 37.90 4.97
CA ARG A 502 -12.27 37.90 5.64
C ARG A 502 -13.10 36.67 5.32
N LYS A 503 -13.16 36.28 4.04
CA LYS A 503 -13.95 35.12 3.62
C LYS A 503 -13.38 33.84 4.24
N ASN A 504 -12.06 33.69 4.26
CA ASN A 504 -11.37 32.54 4.82
C ASN A 504 -11.56 32.47 6.34
N ALA A 505 -11.43 33.58 7.05
CA ALA A 505 -11.63 33.66 8.50
C ALA A 505 -13.07 33.28 8.90
N LEU A 506 -14.08 33.78 8.19
CA LEU A 506 -15.47 33.39 8.44
C LEU A 506 -15.72 31.90 8.14
N ASP A 507 -15.18 31.38 7.02
CA ASP A 507 -15.29 29.95 6.67
C ASP A 507 -14.58 29.06 7.68
N GLU A 508 -13.45 29.52 8.23
CA GLU A 508 -12.67 28.83 9.25
C GLU A 508 -13.52 28.54 10.48
N ILE A 509 -14.36 29.46 10.95
CA ILE A 509 -15.30 29.20 12.06
C ILE A 509 -16.66 28.63 11.61
N GLY A 510 -16.81 28.24 10.34
CA GLY A 510 -18.04 27.62 9.83
C GLY A 510 -19.19 28.60 9.54
N THR A 511 -18.86 29.88 9.36
CA THR A 511 -19.81 30.94 9.03
C THR A 511 -19.54 31.51 7.64
N ALA A 512 -20.49 32.27 7.09
CA ALA A 512 -20.22 33.03 5.88
C ALA A 512 -21.12 34.26 5.75
N GLU A 513 -20.59 35.28 5.07
CA GLU A 513 -21.38 36.42 4.60
C GLU A 513 -22.39 35.96 3.53
N ARG A 514 -23.65 36.37 3.70
CA ARG A 514 -24.75 36.14 2.77
C ARG A 514 -25.55 37.41 2.58
N LYS A 515 -26.19 37.51 1.41
CA LYS A 515 -27.16 38.56 1.08
C LYS A 515 -28.49 37.88 0.85
N SER A 516 -29.44 38.05 1.76
CA SER A 516 -30.81 37.55 1.60
C SER A 516 -31.82 38.47 2.28
N GLN A 517 -33.10 38.21 2.06
CA GLN A 517 -34.19 38.79 2.84
C GLN A 517 -34.16 38.14 4.22
N VAL A 518 -33.65 38.88 5.21
CA VAL A 518 -33.82 38.55 6.62
C VAL A 518 -34.70 39.63 7.21
N ILE A 519 -35.81 39.22 7.83
CA ILE A 519 -36.72 40.16 8.49
C ILE A 519 -36.04 40.59 9.79
N HIS A 520 -35.61 41.85 9.86
CA HIS A 520 -35.07 42.42 11.09
C HIS A 520 -36.22 42.81 12.02
N PRO A 521 -36.20 42.41 13.32
CA PRO A 521 -37.22 42.83 14.28
C PRO A 521 -37.41 44.35 14.41
N LEU A 522 -36.36 45.14 14.09
CA LEU A 522 -36.34 46.60 14.24
C LEU A 522 -36.45 47.35 12.90
N ASN A 523 -36.54 46.67 11.75
CA ASN A 523 -36.65 47.38 10.47
C ASN A 523 -37.22 46.54 9.30
N PRO A 524 -38.55 46.34 9.23
CA PRO A 524 -39.21 45.49 8.23
C PRO A 524 -39.20 46.06 6.78
N GLY A 525 -38.69 47.27 6.54
CA GLY A 525 -38.73 47.93 5.23
C GLY A 525 -37.60 47.60 4.24
N ARG A 526 -36.54 46.87 4.64
CA ARG A 526 -35.38 46.57 3.77
C ARG A 526 -35.49 45.21 3.08
N LYS A 527 -35.50 45.21 1.74
CA LYS A 527 -35.67 44.02 0.89
C LYS A 527 -34.42 43.12 0.72
N SER A 528 -33.25 43.49 1.23
CA SER A 528 -32.07 42.59 1.29
C SER A 528 -31.03 43.11 2.28
N ILE A 529 -30.57 42.28 3.21
CA ILE A 529 -29.63 42.66 4.26
C ILE A 529 -28.40 41.74 4.21
N ARG A 530 -27.21 42.33 4.32
CA ARG A 530 -25.96 41.57 4.50
C ARG A 530 -25.84 41.11 5.94
N HIS A 531 -25.61 39.83 6.12
CA HIS A 531 -25.50 39.17 7.41
C HIS A 531 -24.50 38.01 7.33
N ILE A 532 -24.02 37.59 8.49
CA ILE A 532 -23.21 36.39 8.67
C ILE A 532 -24.13 35.32 9.27
N ARG A 533 -24.05 34.10 8.75
CA ARG A 533 -24.81 32.96 9.27
C ARG A 533 -23.94 31.72 9.37
N LYS A 534 -24.34 30.79 10.24
CA LYS A 534 -23.77 29.44 10.31
C LYS A 534 -24.04 28.71 8.99
N ILE A 535 -22.99 28.28 8.30
CA ILE A 535 -23.08 27.45 7.09
C ILE A 535 -22.58 26.04 7.34
N ASN A 536 -21.79 25.84 8.39
CA ASN A 536 -21.34 24.55 8.88
C ASN A 536 -21.52 24.51 10.41
N PRO A 537 -22.68 24.02 10.90
CA PRO A 537 -22.98 24.02 12.34
C PRO A 537 -21.98 23.20 13.18
N LYS A 538 -21.49 22.06 12.67
CA LYS A 538 -20.49 21.23 13.36
C LYS A 538 -19.17 21.99 13.56
N ARG A 539 -18.70 22.68 12.50
CA ARG A 539 -17.48 23.50 12.57
C ARG A 539 -17.65 24.67 13.52
N PHE A 540 -18.78 25.37 13.43
CA PHE A 540 -19.09 26.47 14.32
C PHE A 540 -19.13 26.02 15.78
N GLN A 541 -19.77 24.88 16.07
CA GLN A 541 -19.79 24.31 17.41
C GLN A 541 -18.38 24.03 17.93
N LYS A 542 -17.50 23.39 17.14
CA LYS A 542 -16.11 23.14 17.53
C LYS A 542 -15.34 24.45 17.78
N ALA A 543 -15.51 25.46 16.93
CA ALA A 543 -14.89 26.78 17.10
C ALA A 543 -15.37 27.48 18.39
N SER A 544 -16.70 27.49 18.61
CA SER A 544 -17.30 28.09 19.79
C SER A 544 -16.88 27.38 21.09
N THR A 545 -16.80 26.05 21.09
CA THR A 545 -16.30 25.30 22.25
C THR A 545 -14.86 25.69 22.58
N ALA A 546 -13.96 25.71 21.58
CA ALA A 546 -12.58 26.12 21.78
C ALA A 546 -12.46 27.57 22.29
N TYR A 547 -13.25 28.49 21.74
CA TYR A 547 -13.31 29.87 22.20
C TYR A 547 -13.77 29.98 23.67
N MET A 548 -14.80 29.24 24.05
CA MET A 548 -15.29 29.22 25.44
C MET A 548 -14.28 28.62 26.40
N GLU A 549 -13.57 27.56 26.00
CA GLU A 549 -12.47 26.96 26.78
C GLU A 549 -11.36 27.98 27.03
N GLN A 550 -10.96 28.74 26.00
CA GLN A 550 -9.95 29.79 26.11
C GLN A 550 -10.37 30.88 27.12
N ILE A 551 -11.61 31.39 27.03
CA ILE A 551 -12.12 32.38 27.99
C ILE A 551 -12.12 31.84 29.42
N MET A 552 -12.47 30.57 29.61
CA MET A 552 -12.50 29.94 30.92
C MET A 552 -11.11 29.75 31.52
N GLU A 553 -10.11 29.42 30.69
CA GLU A 553 -8.70 29.34 31.11
C GLU A 553 -8.16 30.71 31.51
N ASP A 554 -8.39 31.74 30.70
CA ASP A 554 -8.01 33.12 31.00
C ASP A 554 -8.66 33.60 32.31
N ALA A 555 -9.93 33.26 32.53
CA ALA A 555 -10.65 33.59 33.77
C ALA A 555 -10.11 32.85 35.01
N LYS A 556 -9.57 31.63 34.87
CA LYS A 556 -8.91 30.91 35.97
C LYS A 556 -7.58 31.55 36.35
N PHE A 557 -6.77 31.92 35.36
CA PHE A 557 -5.49 32.62 35.58
C PHE A 557 -5.66 33.98 36.28
N ILE A 558 -6.78 34.66 36.07
CA ILE A 558 -7.11 35.92 36.75
C ILE A 558 -7.50 35.70 38.22
N ASN A 559 -8.13 34.56 38.53
CA ASN A 559 -8.69 34.29 39.86
C ASN A 559 -7.76 33.45 40.77
N ASP A 560 -6.75 32.78 40.22
CA ASP A 560 -5.70 32.06 40.96
C ASP A 560 -4.36 32.13 40.17
N PRO A 561 -3.63 33.27 40.26
CA PRO A 561 -2.49 33.62 39.38
C PRO A 561 -1.18 32.85 39.64
#